data_AF-A0AAD6YV65-F1
#
_entry.id   AF-A0AAD6YV65-F1
#
_cell.length_a   1.000
_cell.length_b   1.000
_cell.length_c   1.000
_cell.angle_alpha   90.00
_cell.angle_beta   90.00
_cell.angle_gamma   90.00
#
_symmetry.space_group_name_H-M   'P 1'
#
loop_
_entity.id
_entity.type
_entity.pdbx_description
1 polymer ?
#
loop_
_entity_poly.entity_id
_entity_poly.type
_entity_poly.pdbx_seq_one_letter_code
_entity_poly.pdbx_strand_id
1 'polypeptide(L)'
;AFPPPLPRADLISLTMPHLHTDLPPRPEFTPFTVPYLCLSSPYDGKGFWTYPERRGWIVHAKDTNCHVMCPPGICRHGISPIDVDITRRAKPPIFTRADGIPVLASDKVIFLQAWLFFGLLTEVSALCGLDLDVAAEFVVDNGSVSTTKLNGLPGRWFAATVRTHRAGDMSLMERILALMRQAILVLDEEVSEAETQRFSYTYAECRVLHSLDITARILALHLLFHVYMPGFTATDEDGWGHRRILNSMDWIGRQSEGLDQLSSLSRDDLEEKG
;
A
#
# COMPACT_ATOMS: atom_id res chain seq x y z
N ALA A 1 -17.37 -20.97 -41.61
CA ALA A 1 -17.73 -19.62 -41.13
C ALA A 1 -16.94 -19.37 -39.86
N PHE A 2 -16.16 -18.29 -39.79
CA PHE A 2 -15.46 -17.90 -38.58
C PHE A 2 -16.48 -17.47 -37.50
N PRO A 3 -16.25 -17.76 -36.22
CA PRO A 3 -17.09 -17.23 -35.16
C PRO A 3 -16.98 -15.69 -35.16
N PRO A 4 -18.06 -14.97 -34.83
CA PRO A 4 -18.04 -13.51 -34.77
C PRO A 4 -17.07 -13.06 -33.66
N PRO A 5 -16.45 -11.87 -33.81
CA PRO A 5 -15.62 -11.28 -32.76
C PRO A 5 -16.49 -11.04 -31.51
N LEU A 6 -15.97 -11.43 -30.35
CA LEU A 6 -16.57 -11.13 -29.05
C LEU A 6 -16.74 -9.60 -28.90
N PRO A 7 -17.83 -9.14 -28.27
CA PRO A 7 -18.03 -7.72 -28.02
C PRO A 7 -16.86 -7.19 -27.18
N ARG A 8 -16.41 -5.95 -27.49
CA ARG A 8 -15.45 -5.22 -26.68
C ARG A 8 -15.92 -5.28 -25.23
N ALA A 9 -15.10 -5.86 -24.35
CA ALA A 9 -15.34 -5.81 -22.93
C ALA A 9 -15.37 -4.32 -22.54
N ASP A 10 -16.57 -3.81 -22.24
CA ASP A 10 -16.70 -2.57 -21.50
C ASP A 10 -15.94 -2.76 -20.20
N LEU A 11 -14.75 -2.16 -20.12
CA LEU A 11 -13.93 -2.14 -18.92
C LEU A 11 -14.82 -1.63 -17.79
N ILE A 12 -15.09 -2.48 -16.80
CA ILE A 12 -15.80 -2.05 -15.60
C ILE A 12 -14.93 -0.97 -14.95
N SER A 13 -15.38 0.26 -15.11
CA SER A 13 -14.85 1.40 -14.39
C SER A 13 -15.30 1.22 -12.93
N LEU A 14 -14.38 0.89 -12.02
CA LEU A 14 -14.66 0.91 -10.58
C LEU A 14 -14.74 2.33 -10.02
N THR A 15 -14.63 3.36 -10.87
CA THR A 15 -15.16 4.68 -10.52
C THR A 15 -16.67 4.59 -10.42
N MET A 16 -17.22 5.11 -9.32
CA MET A 16 -18.66 5.17 -9.03
C MET A 16 -19.49 5.42 -10.31
N PRO A 17 -20.67 4.79 -10.48
CA PRO A 17 -21.52 5.04 -11.64
C PRO A 17 -21.72 6.55 -11.79
N HIS A 18 -21.25 7.07 -12.93
CA HIS A 18 -21.31 8.48 -13.25
C HIS A 18 -22.78 8.91 -13.25
N LEU A 19 -23.26 9.50 -12.15
CA LEU A 19 -24.59 10.11 -12.11
C LEU A 19 -24.67 11.35 -13.03
N HIS A 20 -23.52 11.89 -13.46
CA HIS A 20 -23.43 13.05 -14.34
C HIS A 20 -22.24 12.92 -15.32
N THR A 21 -22.54 12.99 -16.62
CA THR A 21 -21.56 12.97 -17.72
C THR A 21 -20.67 14.21 -17.78
N ASP A 22 -21.03 15.28 -17.08
CA ASP A 22 -20.35 16.59 -17.17
C ASP A 22 -19.38 16.86 -16.02
N LEU A 23 -19.31 15.97 -15.03
CA LEU A 23 -18.38 16.12 -13.90
C LEU A 23 -17.18 15.19 -14.08
N PRO A 24 -15.94 15.70 -13.94
CA PRO A 24 -14.77 14.84 -13.95
C PRO A 24 -14.89 13.81 -12.81
N PRO A 25 -14.41 12.57 -13.03
CA PRO A 25 -14.44 11.55 -11.99
C PRO A 25 -13.75 12.08 -10.73
N ARG A 26 -14.40 11.88 -9.58
CA ARG A 26 -13.82 12.20 -8.28
C ARG A 26 -12.50 11.40 -8.14
N PRO A 27 -11.38 12.05 -7.77
CA PRO A 27 -10.14 11.33 -7.54
C PRO A 27 -10.31 10.32 -6.40
N GLU A 28 -9.59 9.21 -6.46
CA GLU A 28 -9.61 8.17 -5.44
C GLU A 28 -9.17 8.71 -4.07
N PHE A 29 -8.28 9.70 -4.06
CA PHE A 29 -7.86 10.46 -2.88
C PHE A 29 -7.43 11.89 -3.25
N THR A 30 -7.38 12.80 -2.28
CA THR A 30 -6.89 14.17 -2.48
C THR A 30 -5.38 14.19 -2.75
N PRO A 31 -4.90 14.65 -3.91
CA PRO A 31 -3.47 14.72 -4.20
C PRO A 31 -2.71 15.66 -3.27
N PHE A 32 -1.46 15.35 -3.01
CA PHE A 32 -0.53 16.19 -2.28
C PHE A 32 0.92 15.90 -2.65
N THR A 33 1.86 16.67 -2.11
CA THR A 33 3.30 16.46 -2.28
C THR A 33 3.98 16.13 -0.96
N VAL A 34 5.01 15.29 -0.99
CA VAL A 34 5.83 14.95 0.18
C VAL A 34 7.30 15.20 -0.14
N PRO A 35 8.17 15.45 0.84
CA PRO A 35 9.60 15.59 0.57
C PRO A 35 10.19 14.28 0.02
N TYR A 36 11.17 14.38 -0.89
CA TYR A 36 11.90 13.23 -1.40
C TYR A 36 13.09 12.88 -0.47
N LEU A 37 12.77 12.29 0.68
CA LEU A 37 13.74 12.02 1.75
C LEU A 37 14.76 10.94 1.37
N CYS A 38 14.40 10.00 0.51
CA CYS A 38 15.28 8.90 0.11
C CYS A 38 16.20 9.15 -1.10
N LEU A 39 16.44 10.40 -1.46
CA LEU A 39 17.34 10.76 -2.56
C LEU A 39 18.76 10.17 -2.41
N SER A 40 19.30 10.12 -1.19
CA SER A 40 20.62 9.58 -0.90
C SER A 40 20.68 8.04 -0.91
N SER A 41 19.53 7.38 -0.77
CA SER A 41 19.43 5.92 -0.74
C SER A 41 18.14 5.45 -1.46
N PRO A 42 18.06 5.64 -2.79
CA PRO A 42 16.85 5.34 -3.55
C PRO A 42 16.60 3.83 -3.68
N TYR A 43 15.38 3.45 -4.08
CA TYR A 43 15.10 2.07 -4.47
C TYR A 43 15.99 1.67 -5.66
N ASP A 44 16.59 0.48 -5.61
CA ASP A 44 17.62 0.06 -6.57
C ASP A 44 17.10 -0.86 -7.69
N GLY A 45 15.82 -1.22 -7.66
CA GLY A 45 15.20 -2.11 -8.65
C GLY A 45 15.69 -3.57 -8.61
N LYS A 46 16.48 -3.96 -7.60
CA LYS A 46 17.08 -5.31 -7.51
C LYS A 46 16.23 -6.29 -6.70
N GLY A 47 14.92 -6.05 -6.64
CA GLY A 47 13.94 -6.90 -5.97
C GLY A 47 13.48 -6.39 -4.61
N PHE A 48 12.16 -6.41 -4.42
CA PHE A 48 11.46 -5.89 -3.24
C PHE A 48 11.89 -6.56 -1.95
N TRP A 49 11.90 -7.89 -1.93
CA TRP A 49 12.06 -8.70 -0.72
C TRP A 49 13.49 -8.66 -0.16
N THR A 50 14.46 -8.40 -1.02
CA THR A 50 15.89 -8.38 -0.68
C THR A 50 16.42 -6.96 -0.50
N TYR A 51 15.61 -5.93 -0.80
CA TYR A 51 15.99 -4.52 -0.64
C TYR A 51 16.37 -4.14 0.80
N PRO A 52 15.62 -4.54 1.85
CA PRO A 52 15.99 -4.22 3.23
C PRO A 52 17.40 -4.68 3.59
N GLU A 53 17.74 -5.94 3.31
CA GLU A 53 19.05 -6.53 3.60
C GLU A 53 20.18 -5.76 2.90
N ARG A 54 20.01 -5.43 1.61
CA ARG A 54 20.97 -4.63 0.86
C ARG A 54 21.18 -3.22 1.42
N ARG A 55 20.21 -2.70 2.17
CA ARG A 55 20.25 -1.38 2.83
C ARG A 55 20.60 -1.45 4.31
N GLY A 56 21.03 -2.62 4.80
CA GLY A 56 21.43 -2.81 6.20
C GLY A 56 20.25 -2.85 7.17
N TRP A 57 19.07 -3.28 6.70
CA TRP A 57 17.88 -3.48 7.52
C TRP A 57 17.58 -4.97 7.67
N ILE A 58 17.23 -5.36 8.90
CA ILE A 58 16.74 -6.69 9.23
C ILE A 58 15.24 -6.57 9.46
N VAL A 59 14.44 -7.34 8.72
CA VAL A 59 12.99 -7.40 8.89
C VAL A 59 12.63 -8.68 9.64
N HIS A 60 12.21 -8.52 10.90
CA HIS A 60 11.90 -9.60 11.83
C HIS A 60 10.52 -10.21 11.61
N ALA A 61 9.58 -9.44 11.07
CA ALA A 61 8.24 -9.93 10.77
C ALA A 61 8.05 -10.20 9.28
N LYS A 62 7.67 -11.43 8.97
CA LYS A 62 7.16 -11.81 7.65
C LYS A 62 5.70 -12.15 7.78
N ASP A 63 4.90 -11.73 6.82
CA ASP A 63 3.52 -12.16 6.77
C ASP A 63 3.45 -13.67 6.54
N THR A 64 2.95 -14.39 7.54
CA THR A 64 2.93 -15.85 7.54
C THR A 64 1.76 -16.42 6.74
N ASN A 65 0.81 -15.57 6.29
CA ASN A 65 -0.38 -15.97 5.55
C ASN A 65 -1.08 -17.19 6.18
N CYS A 66 -1.18 -17.21 7.52
CA CYS A 66 -1.60 -18.40 8.26
C CYS A 66 -2.96 -18.95 7.80
N HIS A 67 -3.87 -18.05 7.41
CA HIS A 67 -5.10 -18.39 6.70
C HIS A 67 -5.43 -17.29 5.68
N VAL A 68 -6.13 -17.68 4.61
CA VAL A 68 -6.56 -16.80 3.51
C VAL A 68 -7.23 -15.51 3.99
N MET A 69 -8.03 -15.60 5.05
CA MET A 69 -8.84 -14.49 5.58
C MET A 69 -8.21 -13.74 6.76
N CYS A 70 -7.02 -14.17 7.22
CA CYS A 70 -6.34 -13.53 8.32
C CYS A 70 -5.66 -12.23 7.86
N PRO A 71 -5.77 -11.13 8.62
CA PRO A 71 -5.02 -9.92 8.34
C PRO A 71 -3.50 -10.15 8.44
N PRO A 72 -2.67 -9.26 7.88
CA PRO A 72 -1.22 -9.38 7.97
C PRO A 72 -0.74 -9.41 9.43
N GLY A 73 0.05 -10.42 9.77
CA GLY A 73 0.65 -10.57 11.11
C GLY A 73 -0.31 -10.87 12.26
N ILE A 74 -1.57 -11.23 11.99
CA ILE A 74 -2.56 -11.56 13.03
C ILE A 74 -3.37 -12.77 12.59
N CYS A 75 -3.33 -13.85 13.37
CA CYS A 75 -4.24 -14.98 13.20
C CYS A 75 -5.57 -14.67 13.90
N ARG A 76 -6.70 -14.80 13.20
CA ARG A 76 -8.05 -14.70 13.80
C ARG A 76 -8.72 -16.05 14.04
N HIS A 77 -8.08 -17.14 13.63
CA HIS A 77 -8.67 -18.46 13.75
C HIS A 77 -8.71 -18.87 15.23
N GLY A 78 -9.91 -19.10 15.77
CA GLY A 78 -10.09 -19.60 17.14
C GLY A 78 -9.76 -18.60 18.26
N ILE A 79 -9.56 -17.32 17.94
CA ILE A 79 -9.22 -16.26 18.90
C ILE A 79 -10.42 -15.31 19.02
N SER A 80 -10.79 -14.93 20.25
CA SER A 80 -11.86 -13.95 20.45
C SER A 80 -11.41 -12.55 20.01
N PRO A 81 -12.33 -11.66 19.59
CA PRO A 81 -11.95 -10.29 19.19
C PRO A 81 -11.18 -9.52 20.27
N ILE A 82 -11.40 -9.83 21.55
CA ILE A 82 -10.73 -9.19 22.70
C ILE A 82 -9.26 -9.63 22.78
N ASP A 83 -8.97 -10.91 22.55
CA ASP A 83 -7.62 -11.44 22.62
C ASP A 83 -6.74 -10.93 21.44
N VAL A 84 -7.36 -10.65 20.29
CA VAL A 84 -6.67 -10.04 19.14
C VAL A 84 -6.09 -8.67 19.52
N ASP A 85 -6.83 -7.88 20.30
CA ASP A 85 -6.40 -6.54 20.70
C ASP A 85 -5.20 -6.58 21.67
N ILE A 86 -5.15 -7.59 22.55
CA ILE A 86 -4.03 -7.81 23.48
C ILE A 86 -2.75 -8.19 22.70
N THR A 87 -2.87 -9.04 21.68
CA THR A 87 -1.71 -9.47 20.87
C THR A 87 -1.08 -8.35 20.04
N ARG A 88 -1.81 -7.26 19.74
CA ARG A 88 -1.26 -6.08 19.05
C ARG A 88 -0.30 -5.27 19.92
N ARG A 89 -0.51 -5.25 21.24
CA ARG A 89 0.16 -4.34 22.19
C ARG A 89 1.61 -4.72 22.54
N ALA A 90 1.97 -5.99 22.39
CA ALA A 90 3.27 -6.52 22.81
C ALA A 90 4.19 -6.88 21.62
N LYS A 91 3.98 -6.29 20.43
CA LYS A 91 4.76 -6.67 19.26
C LYS A 91 6.21 -6.17 19.36
N PRO A 92 7.21 -7.05 19.19
CA PRO A 92 8.60 -6.62 19.05
C PRO A 92 8.77 -5.76 17.78
N PRO A 93 9.86 -4.98 17.69
CA PRO A 93 10.19 -4.23 16.47
C PRO A 93 10.10 -5.07 15.20
N ILE A 94 9.41 -4.57 14.17
CA ILE A 94 9.29 -5.27 12.88
C ILE A 94 10.61 -5.19 12.11
N PHE A 95 11.39 -4.13 12.30
CA PHE A 95 12.72 -4.03 11.71
C PHE A 95 13.75 -3.37 12.63
N THR A 96 15.02 -3.75 12.43
CA THR A 96 16.18 -3.16 13.10
C THR A 96 17.31 -2.93 12.10
N ARG A 97 18.30 -2.13 12.48
CA ARG A 97 19.53 -1.99 11.71
C ARG A 97 20.43 -3.22 11.88
N ALA A 98 21.10 -3.63 10.82
CA ALA A 98 22.06 -4.73 10.82
C ALA A 98 23.38 -4.36 11.52
N ASP A 99 23.71 -3.07 11.56
CA ASP A 99 24.89 -2.52 12.25
C ASP A 99 24.66 -2.36 13.77
N GLY A 100 23.46 -2.68 14.28
CA GLY A 100 23.10 -2.55 15.69
C GLY A 100 22.83 -1.11 16.15
N ILE A 101 22.90 -0.12 15.26
CA ILE A 101 22.60 1.27 15.59
C ILE A 101 21.09 1.42 15.86
N PRO A 102 20.68 2.16 16.90
CA PRO A 102 19.28 2.47 17.14
C PRO A 102 18.62 3.12 15.92
N VAL A 103 17.41 2.68 15.60
CA VAL A 103 16.63 3.25 14.49
C VAL A 103 16.14 4.65 14.89
N LEU A 104 16.47 5.67 14.08
CA LEU A 104 15.86 7.01 14.19
C LEU A 104 14.56 7.09 13.38
N ALA A 105 13.68 8.01 13.77
CA ALA A 105 12.42 8.27 13.04
C ALA A 105 12.69 8.62 11.57
N SER A 106 13.66 9.51 11.32
CA SER A 106 14.07 9.94 9.99
C SER A 106 14.64 8.79 9.14
N ASP A 107 15.53 7.98 9.71
CA ASP A 107 16.13 6.83 9.02
C ASP A 107 15.05 5.84 8.57
N LYS A 108 14.08 5.59 9.44
CA LYS A 108 12.93 4.74 9.17
C LYS A 108 12.08 5.31 8.04
N VAL A 109 11.68 6.57 8.10
CA VAL A 109 10.84 7.17 7.04
C VAL A 109 11.57 7.21 5.70
N ILE A 110 12.86 7.54 5.68
CA ILE A 110 13.71 7.48 4.48
C ILE A 110 13.70 6.06 3.89
N PHE A 111 13.98 5.07 4.72
CA PHE A 111 14.00 3.68 4.29
C PHE A 111 12.65 3.22 3.75
N LEU A 112 11.56 3.50 4.47
CA LEU A 112 10.21 3.11 4.09
C LEU A 112 9.73 3.85 2.83
N GLN A 113 10.13 5.10 2.62
CA GLN A 113 9.82 5.80 1.37
C GLN A 113 10.50 5.11 0.18
N ALA A 114 11.79 4.77 0.29
CA ALA A 114 12.46 4.04 -0.78
C ALA A 114 11.82 2.68 -1.02
N TRP A 115 11.58 1.92 0.04
CA TRP A 115 11.13 0.54 -0.07
C TRP A 115 9.65 0.42 -0.41
N LEU A 116 8.77 1.05 0.36
CA LEU A 116 7.33 0.87 0.22
C LEU A 116 6.72 1.81 -0.83
N PHE A 117 7.16 3.06 -0.97
CA PHE A 117 6.65 3.92 -2.04
C PHE A 117 7.23 3.49 -3.39
N PHE A 118 8.53 3.68 -3.58
CA PHE A 118 9.16 3.42 -4.89
C PHE A 118 9.24 1.94 -5.21
N GLY A 119 9.55 1.09 -4.24
CA GLY A 119 9.65 -0.35 -4.44
C GLY A 119 8.32 -0.99 -4.82
N LEU A 120 7.22 -0.72 -4.10
CA LEU A 120 5.90 -1.27 -4.49
C LEU A 120 5.47 -0.81 -5.88
N LEU A 121 5.59 0.49 -6.16
CA LEU A 121 5.18 1.04 -7.46
C LEU A 121 5.98 0.41 -8.61
N THR A 122 7.29 0.23 -8.44
CA THR A 122 8.15 -0.41 -9.44
C THR A 122 7.73 -1.86 -9.66
N GLU A 123 7.58 -2.62 -8.58
CA GLU A 123 7.38 -4.06 -8.63
C GLU A 123 5.98 -4.43 -9.11
N VAL A 124 4.95 -3.74 -8.63
CA VAL A 124 3.57 -3.96 -9.09
C VAL A 124 3.42 -3.55 -10.55
N SER A 125 4.05 -2.45 -10.98
CA SER A 125 4.02 -2.06 -12.40
C SER A 125 4.65 -3.12 -13.29
N ALA A 126 5.83 -3.64 -12.91
CA ALA A 126 6.49 -4.73 -13.61
C ALA A 126 5.63 -6.01 -13.63
N LEU A 127 5.01 -6.38 -12.50
CA LEU A 127 4.08 -7.52 -12.41
C LEU A 127 2.89 -7.38 -13.36
N CYS A 128 2.36 -6.17 -13.51
CA CYS A 128 1.23 -5.87 -14.38
C CYS A 128 1.60 -5.72 -15.86
N GLY A 129 2.90 -5.69 -16.19
CA GLY A 129 3.38 -5.38 -17.54
C GLY A 129 3.13 -3.91 -17.93
N LEU A 130 3.08 -3.01 -16.95
CA LEU A 130 3.03 -1.57 -17.17
C LEU A 130 4.46 -1.03 -17.18
N ASP A 131 4.89 -0.51 -18.34
CA ASP A 131 6.13 0.27 -18.43
C ASP A 131 5.91 1.61 -17.71
N LEU A 132 6.53 1.74 -16.53
CA LEU A 132 6.38 2.87 -15.64
C LEU A 132 7.74 3.29 -15.12
N ASP A 133 8.20 4.46 -15.56
CA ASP A 133 9.32 5.14 -14.91
C ASP A 133 8.81 5.85 -13.65
N VAL A 134 8.94 5.18 -12.50
CA VAL A 134 8.45 5.70 -11.21
C VAL A 134 9.16 7.00 -10.83
N ALA A 135 10.46 7.13 -11.13
CA ALA A 135 11.19 8.35 -10.79
C ALA A 135 10.68 9.53 -11.63
N ALA A 136 10.58 9.35 -12.96
CA ALA A 136 10.10 10.39 -13.85
C ALA A 136 8.63 10.78 -13.62
N GLU A 137 7.79 9.85 -13.15
CA GLU A 137 6.37 10.11 -12.97
C GLU A 137 6.03 10.76 -11.61
N PHE A 138 6.77 10.42 -10.55
CA PHE A 138 6.43 10.82 -9.18
C PHE A 138 7.37 11.88 -8.59
N VAL A 139 8.63 11.98 -9.04
CA VAL A 139 9.57 12.99 -8.54
C VAL A 139 9.35 14.31 -9.29
N VAL A 140 9.27 15.41 -8.55
CA VAL A 140 9.13 16.77 -9.07
C VAL A 140 10.46 17.50 -8.89
N ASP A 141 10.81 18.38 -9.82
CA ASP A 141 12.10 19.10 -9.88
C ASP A 141 12.50 19.87 -8.61
N ASN A 142 11.55 20.12 -7.71
CA ASN A 142 11.78 20.81 -6.44
C ASN A 142 12.20 19.87 -5.28
N GLY A 143 12.60 18.63 -5.56
CA GLY A 143 12.99 17.65 -4.53
C GLY A 143 11.80 17.09 -3.73
N SER A 144 10.60 17.12 -4.32
CA SER A 144 9.40 16.53 -3.74
C SER A 144 8.91 15.33 -4.56
N VAL A 145 8.06 14.52 -3.95
CA VAL A 145 7.31 13.43 -4.59
C VAL A 145 5.84 13.83 -4.64
N SER A 146 5.21 13.77 -5.81
CA SER A 146 3.78 14.05 -6.00
C SER A 146 2.95 12.78 -5.92
N THR A 147 1.88 12.77 -5.12
CA THR A 147 0.95 11.63 -5.08
C THR A 147 -0.11 11.69 -6.18
N THR A 148 -0.19 12.78 -6.96
CA THR A 148 -1.22 13.00 -7.99
C THR A 148 -1.38 11.82 -8.94
N LYS A 149 -0.27 11.21 -9.35
CA LYS A 149 -0.24 10.12 -10.32
C LYS A 149 -0.63 8.75 -9.75
N LEU A 150 -0.84 8.64 -8.44
CA LEU A 150 -1.46 7.45 -7.87
C LEU A 150 -2.96 7.38 -8.24
N ASN A 151 -3.64 8.52 -8.45
CA ASN A 151 -5.01 8.52 -8.95
C ASN A 151 -5.05 7.95 -10.38
N GLY A 152 -5.96 7.02 -10.66
CA GLY A 152 -6.05 6.29 -11.93
C GLY A 152 -4.95 5.24 -12.17
N LEU A 153 -3.92 5.13 -11.31
CA LEU A 153 -2.90 4.09 -11.43
C LEU A 153 -3.45 2.66 -11.31
N PRO A 154 -4.40 2.35 -10.39
CA PRO A 154 -5.04 1.03 -10.35
C PRO A 154 -5.64 0.59 -11.69
N GLY A 155 -6.30 1.52 -12.37
CA GLY A 155 -6.91 1.30 -13.68
C GLY A 155 -5.86 1.12 -14.78
N ARG A 156 -4.75 1.87 -14.73
CA ARG A 156 -3.61 1.69 -15.66
C ARG A 156 -2.95 0.33 -15.51
N TRP A 157 -2.72 -0.12 -14.27
CA TRP A 157 -2.24 -1.47 -13.99
C TRP A 157 -3.21 -2.52 -14.51
N PHE A 158 -4.50 -2.39 -14.22
CA PHE A 158 -5.51 -3.33 -14.71
C PHE A 158 -5.59 -3.36 -16.24
N ALA A 159 -5.56 -2.20 -16.90
CA ALA A 159 -5.51 -2.14 -18.36
C ALA A 159 -4.26 -2.84 -18.93
N ALA A 160 -3.11 -2.75 -18.24
CA ALA A 160 -1.90 -3.47 -18.62
C ALA A 160 -2.04 -4.98 -18.44
N THR A 161 -2.68 -5.45 -17.36
CA THR A 161 -2.95 -6.88 -17.16
C THR A 161 -3.94 -7.43 -18.18
N VAL A 162 -4.93 -6.65 -18.60
CA VAL A 162 -5.84 -7.01 -19.71
C VAL A 162 -5.06 -7.16 -21.02
N ARG A 163 -4.20 -6.20 -21.37
CA ARG A 163 -3.37 -6.26 -22.60
C ARG A 163 -2.41 -7.44 -22.62
N THR A 164 -1.92 -7.87 -21.46
CA THR A 164 -1.01 -9.01 -21.31
C THR A 164 -1.74 -10.33 -21.07
N HIS A 165 -3.08 -10.36 -21.13
CA HIS A 165 -3.92 -11.54 -20.87
C HIS A 165 -3.76 -12.16 -19.48
N ARG A 166 -3.49 -11.32 -18.47
CA ARG A 166 -3.31 -11.71 -17.07
C ARG A 166 -4.37 -11.12 -16.13
N ALA A 167 -5.39 -10.45 -16.69
CA ALA A 167 -6.53 -10.00 -15.91
C ALA A 167 -7.27 -11.20 -15.30
N GLY A 168 -7.28 -11.27 -13.96
CA GLY A 168 -7.95 -12.32 -13.19
C GLY A 168 -7.04 -13.52 -12.90
N ASP A 169 -5.76 -13.46 -13.31
CA ASP A 169 -4.75 -14.45 -12.97
C ASP A 169 -4.53 -14.47 -11.45
N MET A 170 -5.02 -15.53 -10.79
CA MET A 170 -4.89 -15.69 -9.34
C MET A 170 -3.43 -15.72 -8.87
N SER A 171 -2.48 -16.19 -9.69
CA SER A 171 -1.05 -16.18 -9.33
C SER A 171 -0.48 -14.76 -9.34
N LEU A 172 -0.87 -13.94 -10.32
CA LEU A 172 -0.54 -12.51 -10.35
C LEU A 172 -1.13 -11.81 -9.12
N MET A 173 -2.43 -12.00 -8.89
CA MET A 173 -3.14 -11.37 -7.79
C MET A 173 -2.51 -11.75 -6.44
N GLU A 174 -2.12 -13.02 -6.25
CA GLU A 174 -1.46 -13.48 -5.02
C GLU A 174 -0.11 -12.78 -4.79
N ARG A 175 0.68 -12.58 -5.85
CA ARG A 175 1.97 -11.88 -5.75
C ARG A 175 1.79 -10.41 -5.37
N ILE A 176 0.79 -9.73 -5.97
CA ILE A 176 0.47 -8.34 -5.64
C ILE A 176 -0.07 -8.25 -4.21
N LEU A 177 -0.95 -9.16 -3.82
CA LEU A 177 -1.51 -9.23 -2.47
C LEU A 177 -0.40 -9.46 -1.43
N ALA A 178 0.57 -10.34 -1.69
CA ALA A 178 1.70 -10.57 -0.80
C ALA A 178 2.54 -9.30 -0.58
N LEU A 179 2.83 -8.53 -1.64
CA LEU A 179 3.53 -7.25 -1.54
C LEU A 179 2.74 -6.23 -0.70
N MET A 180 1.44 -6.11 -0.98
CA MET A 180 0.53 -5.22 -0.25
C MET A 180 0.46 -5.59 1.24
N ARG A 181 0.28 -6.88 1.54
CA ARG A 181 0.18 -7.40 2.91
C ARG A 181 1.47 -7.20 3.68
N GLN A 182 2.63 -7.38 3.05
CA GLN A 182 3.91 -7.05 3.70
C GLN A 182 4.01 -5.56 4.02
N ALA A 183 3.63 -4.68 3.10
CA ALA A 183 3.66 -3.24 3.36
C ALA A 183 2.73 -2.86 4.52
N ILE A 184 1.54 -3.44 4.56
CA ILE A 184 0.58 -3.26 5.66
C ILE A 184 1.13 -3.81 6.96
N LEU A 185 1.80 -4.97 6.96
CA LEU A 185 2.45 -5.50 8.15
C LEU A 185 3.52 -4.53 8.67
N VAL A 186 4.37 -4.02 7.79
CA VAL A 186 5.45 -3.08 8.15
C VAL A 186 4.88 -1.76 8.69
N LEU A 187 3.80 -1.24 8.09
CA LEU A 187 3.09 -0.06 8.58
C LEU A 187 2.27 -0.31 9.87
N ASP A 188 2.08 -1.57 10.29
CA ASP A 188 1.47 -1.93 11.58
C ASP A 188 2.42 -1.70 12.76
N GLU A 189 3.74 -1.61 12.52
CA GLU A 189 4.68 -1.26 13.59
C GLU A 189 4.38 0.13 14.18
N GLU A 190 3.69 0.97 13.42
CA GLU A 190 3.25 2.28 13.89
C GLU A 190 2.09 2.22 14.89
N VAL A 191 1.54 1.07 15.28
CA VAL A 191 0.37 1.08 16.18
C VAL A 191 0.74 1.72 17.53
N SER A 192 0.25 2.93 17.78
CA SER A 192 0.47 3.68 19.01
C SER A 192 -0.64 3.33 20.01
N GLU A 193 -0.29 2.98 21.25
CA GLU A 193 -1.19 3.27 22.36
C GLU A 193 -1.00 4.74 22.75
N ALA A 194 -2.02 5.38 23.31
CA ALA A 194 -2.03 6.81 23.65
C ALA A 194 -0.88 7.26 24.58
N GLU A 195 -0.12 6.33 25.15
CA GLU A 195 0.97 6.59 26.11
C GLU A 195 2.34 6.06 25.66
N THR A 196 2.47 5.41 24.50
CA THR A 196 3.72 4.71 24.09
C THR A 196 4.12 4.99 22.64
N GLN A 197 4.13 6.28 22.27
CA GLN A 197 4.78 6.73 21.04
C GLN A 197 6.24 6.27 21.02
N ARG A 198 6.64 5.58 19.96
CA ARG A 198 7.99 5.05 19.76
C ARG A 198 8.89 6.05 19.05
N PHE A 199 8.31 6.90 18.20
CA PHE A 199 9.01 7.88 17.39
C PHE A 199 8.32 9.23 17.46
N SER A 200 9.09 10.30 17.61
CA SER A 200 8.57 11.65 17.34
C SER A 200 8.83 11.98 15.88
N TYR A 201 7.76 12.14 15.11
CA TYR A 201 7.82 12.46 13.69
C TYR A 201 7.57 13.96 13.47
N THR A 202 8.28 14.52 12.50
CA THR A 202 7.97 15.83 11.94
C THR A 202 6.73 15.76 11.03
N TYR A 203 6.10 16.92 10.77
CA TYR A 203 4.99 17.01 9.83
C TYR A 203 5.33 16.44 8.44
N ALA A 204 6.56 16.69 7.97
CA ALA A 204 7.08 16.15 6.72
C ALA A 204 7.15 14.62 6.71
N GLU A 205 7.66 14.01 7.77
CA GLU A 205 7.77 12.56 7.93
C GLU A 205 6.38 11.90 8.02
N CYS A 206 5.46 12.49 8.77
CA CYS A 206 4.07 12.03 8.85
C CYS A 206 3.37 12.02 7.48
N ARG A 207 3.61 13.05 6.66
CA ARG A 207 3.06 13.10 5.28
C ARG A 207 3.65 12.02 4.38
N VAL A 208 4.94 11.70 4.54
CA VAL A 208 5.54 10.57 3.82
C VAL A 208 4.87 9.27 4.24
N LEU A 209 4.70 9.00 5.54
CA LEU A 209 3.99 7.81 6.03
C LEU A 209 2.55 7.71 5.49
N HIS A 210 1.83 8.83 5.45
CA HIS A 210 0.50 8.90 4.82
C HIS A 210 0.53 8.56 3.32
N SER A 211 1.59 8.92 2.59
CA SER A 211 1.74 8.53 1.18
C SER A 211 1.97 7.03 1.00
N LEU A 212 2.65 6.36 1.94
CA LEU A 212 2.85 4.91 1.92
C LEU A 212 1.51 4.19 2.13
N ASP A 213 0.70 4.74 3.02
CA ASP A 213 -0.63 4.25 3.30
C ASP A 213 -1.55 4.28 2.07
N ILE A 214 -1.59 5.43 1.38
CA ILE A 214 -2.32 5.57 0.13
C ILE A 214 -1.81 4.60 -0.92
N THR A 215 -0.50 4.37 -0.98
CA THR A 215 0.10 3.39 -1.89
C THR A 215 -0.47 2.00 -1.64
N ALA A 216 -0.53 1.53 -0.38
CA ALA A 216 -1.14 0.24 -0.04
C ALA A 216 -2.63 0.19 -0.42
N ARG A 217 -3.39 1.27 -0.22
CA ARG A 217 -4.80 1.36 -0.63
C ARG A 217 -4.99 1.29 -2.14
N ILE A 218 -4.10 1.90 -2.91
CA ILE A 218 -4.10 1.89 -4.37
C ILE A 218 -3.82 0.47 -4.90
N LEU A 219 -2.95 -0.30 -4.24
CA LEU A 219 -2.77 -1.73 -4.54
C LEU A 219 -4.05 -2.54 -4.28
N ALA A 220 -4.75 -2.28 -3.18
CA ALA A 220 -6.02 -2.94 -2.87
C ALA A 220 -7.10 -2.62 -3.91
N LEU A 221 -7.21 -1.35 -4.32
CA LEU A 221 -8.10 -0.93 -5.39
C LEU A 221 -7.80 -1.65 -6.70
N HIS A 222 -6.52 -1.82 -7.04
CA HIS A 222 -6.11 -2.59 -8.21
C HIS A 222 -6.57 -4.06 -8.14
N LEU A 223 -6.40 -4.73 -7.00
CA LEU A 223 -6.89 -6.09 -6.80
C LEU A 223 -8.42 -6.20 -6.92
N LEU A 224 -9.16 -5.16 -6.54
CA LEU A 224 -10.61 -5.15 -6.70
C LEU A 224 -11.04 -5.11 -8.17
N PHE A 225 -10.28 -4.48 -9.07
CA PHE A 225 -10.59 -4.54 -10.52
C PHE A 225 -10.59 -5.98 -11.04
N HIS A 226 -9.71 -6.82 -10.52
CA HIS A 226 -9.66 -8.23 -10.87
C HIS A 226 -10.85 -9.01 -10.30
N VAL A 227 -11.23 -8.77 -9.05
CA VAL A 227 -12.36 -9.48 -8.42
C VAL A 227 -13.69 -9.10 -9.07
N TYR A 228 -13.86 -7.85 -9.49
CA TYR A 228 -15.11 -7.36 -10.08
C TYR A 228 -15.19 -7.52 -11.61
N MET A 229 -14.18 -8.10 -12.28
CA MET A 229 -14.24 -8.28 -13.73
C MET A 229 -15.34 -9.28 -14.13
N PRO A 230 -16.02 -9.08 -15.28
CA PRO A 230 -17.03 -10.01 -15.74
C PRO A 230 -16.44 -11.42 -15.94
N GLY A 231 -17.12 -12.43 -15.40
CA GLY A 231 -16.69 -13.82 -15.53
C GLY A 231 -15.58 -14.24 -14.58
N PHE A 232 -15.20 -13.41 -13.58
CA PHE A 232 -14.39 -13.88 -12.47
C PHE A 232 -15.22 -14.83 -11.59
N THR A 233 -14.85 -16.11 -11.55
CA THR A 233 -15.64 -17.17 -10.90
C THR A 233 -15.06 -17.65 -9.58
N ALA A 234 -13.93 -17.10 -9.11
CA ALA A 234 -13.38 -17.51 -7.83
C ALA A 234 -14.30 -17.03 -6.71
N THR A 235 -14.66 -17.96 -5.83
CA THR A 235 -15.52 -17.72 -4.68
C THR A 235 -14.69 -17.39 -3.44
N ASP A 236 -15.35 -16.91 -2.37
CA ASP A 236 -14.69 -16.77 -1.07
C ASP A 236 -14.14 -18.12 -0.55
N GLU A 237 -14.70 -19.26 -0.99
CA GLU A 237 -14.19 -20.62 -0.69
C GLU A 237 -12.89 -20.94 -1.44
N ASP A 238 -12.76 -20.45 -2.68
CA ASP A 238 -11.51 -20.50 -3.46
C ASP A 238 -10.44 -19.52 -2.93
N GLY A 239 -10.80 -18.77 -1.88
CA GLY A 239 -9.94 -17.82 -1.23
C GLY A 239 -9.68 -16.57 -2.06
N TRP A 240 -10.57 -16.20 -2.97
CA TRP A 240 -10.48 -14.93 -3.70
C TRP A 240 -11.82 -14.23 -3.74
N GLY A 241 -11.84 -13.02 -3.18
CA GLY A 241 -13.04 -12.19 -3.13
C GLY A 241 -12.77 -10.85 -2.48
N HIS A 242 -13.77 -9.98 -2.55
CA HIS A 242 -13.72 -8.64 -1.97
C HIS A 242 -13.36 -8.69 -0.48
N ARG A 243 -13.88 -9.67 0.26
CA ARG A 243 -13.63 -9.82 1.69
C ARG A 243 -12.16 -10.12 1.99
N ARG A 244 -11.48 -10.93 1.18
CA ARG A 244 -10.05 -11.22 1.38
C ARG A 244 -9.20 -9.96 1.26
N ILE A 245 -9.50 -9.13 0.26
CA ILE A 245 -8.79 -7.86 0.04
C ILE A 245 -9.06 -6.93 1.23
N LEU A 246 -10.32 -6.75 1.63
CA LEU A 246 -10.65 -5.93 2.80
C LEU A 246 -10.02 -6.44 4.10
N ASN A 247 -10.02 -7.75 4.34
CA ASN A 247 -9.40 -8.33 5.53
C ASN A 247 -7.88 -8.21 5.50
N SER A 248 -7.28 -8.29 4.31
CA SER A 248 -5.83 -8.06 4.14
C SER A 248 -5.48 -6.60 4.37
N MET A 249 -6.44 -5.71 4.15
CA MET A 249 -6.34 -4.30 4.49
C MET A 249 -6.63 -4.04 5.97
N ASP A 250 -7.27 -4.96 6.70
CA ASP A 250 -8.11 -4.64 7.88
C ASP A 250 -7.60 -3.47 8.74
N TRP A 251 -8.24 -2.34 8.45
CA TRP A 251 -8.03 -1.01 8.97
C TRP A 251 -8.73 -0.76 10.31
N ILE A 252 -9.57 -1.69 10.76
CA ILE A 252 -10.36 -1.50 11.96
C ILE A 252 -9.39 -1.35 13.15
N GLY A 253 -9.27 -0.11 13.63
CA GLY A 253 -8.48 0.29 14.79
C GLY A 253 -7.01 0.63 14.53
N ARG A 254 -6.54 0.77 13.28
CA ARG A 254 -5.15 1.23 13.04
C ARG A 254 -4.99 2.73 13.26
N GLN A 255 -4.67 3.08 14.50
CA GLN A 255 -3.99 4.32 14.85
C GLN A 255 -2.49 4.11 14.59
N SER A 256 -2.04 4.47 13.38
CA SER A 256 -0.61 4.51 13.11
C SER A 256 -0.06 5.82 13.67
N GLU A 257 1.00 5.75 14.44
CA GLU A 257 1.73 6.82 15.10
C GLU A 257 1.95 8.03 14.17
N GLY A 258 2.38 7.79 12.93
CA GLY A 258 2.55 8.84 11.93
C GLY A 258 1.24 9.56 11.54
N LEU A 259 0.12 8.84 11.40
CA LEU A 259 -1.19 9.44 11.10
C LEU A 259 -1.80 10.14 12.32
N ASP A 260 -1.60 9.60 13.52
CA ASP A 260 -2.07 10.22 14.75
C ASP A 260 -1.33 11.53 15.00
N GLN A 261 0.00 11.51 14.86
CA GLN A 261 0.81 12.73 14.92
C GLN A 261 0.49 13.69 13.79
N LEU A 262 0.20 13.22 12.57
CA LEU A 262 -0.22 14.10 11.46
C LEU A 262 -1.47 14.91 11.83
N SER A 263 -2.46 14.26 12.45
CA SER A 263 -3.71 14.90 12.86
C SER A 263 -3.47 15.99 13.91
N SER A 264 -2.66 15.69 14.93
CA SER A 264 -2.29 16.65 15.97
C SER A 264 -1.48 17.82 15.39
N LEU A 265 -0.41 17.54 14.63
CA LEU A 265 0.43 18.56 14.01
C LEU A 265 -0.33 19.43 13.02
N SER A 266 -1.29 18.86 12.28
CA SER A 266 -2.14 19.64 11.36
C SER A 266 -3.09 20.56 12.12
N ARG A 267 -3.58 20.14 13.29
CA ARG A 267 -4.41 20.98 14.15
C ARG A 267 -3.59 22.14 14.70
N ASP A 268 -2.41 21.86 15.22
CA ASP A 268 -1.50 22.89 15.76
C ASP A 268 -1.15 23.93 14.69
N ASP A 269 -0.83 23.49 13.46
CA ASP A 269 -0.54 24.37 12.32
C ASP A 269 -1.75 25.21 11.87
N LEU A 270 -2.97 24.66 11.96
CA LEU A 270 -4.20 25.41 11.69
C LEU A 270 -4.49 26.44 12.79
N GLU A 271 -4.34 26.06 14.05
CA GLU A 271 -4.52 26.97 15.19
C GLU A 271 -3.53 28.13 15.17
N GLU A 272 -2.29 27.90 14.74
CA GLU A 272 -1.29 28.95 14.55
C GLU A 272 -1.68 29.94 13.42
N LYS A 273 -2.41 29.46 12.40
CA LYS A 273 -2.83 30.26 11.24
C LYS A 273 -4.12 31.06 11.44
N GLY A 274 -4.89 30.76 12.49
CA GLY A 274 -6.18 31.40 12.81
C GLY A 274 -7.35 30.92 11.96
#